data_AF-A0A417LHH3-F1
#
_entry.id   AF-A0A417LHH3-F1
#
_cell.length_a   1.000
_cell.length_b   1.000
_cell.length_c   1.000
_cell.angle_alpha   90.00
_cell.angle_beta   90.00
_cell.angle_gamma   90.00
#
_symmetry.space_group_name_H-M   'P 1'
#
loop_
_entity.id
_entity.type
_entity.pdbx_description
1 polymer ?
#
loop_
_entity_poly.entity_id
_entity_poly.type
_entity_poly.pdbx_seq_one_letter_code
_entity_poly.pdbx_strand_id
1 'polypeptide(L)' 'MKKKQKKALYGELGSFFTDLAKYIITGVIVSTLLKDFGDYTITIYLSGIIAVAVFLGLGLRFIKLKEE' A
#
# COMPACT_ATOMS: atom_id res chain seq x y z
N MET A 1 -10.59 23.54 7.16
CA MET A 1 -9.16 23.25 7.40
C MET A 1 -8.30 24.22 6.60
N LYS A 2 -7.22 24.79 7.15
CA LYS A 2 -6.37 25.74 6.41
C LYS A 2 -5.66 25.02 5.26
N LYS A 3 -5.44 25.67 4.10
CA LYS A 3 -4.82 25.07 2.89
C LYS A 3 -3.49 24.34 3.20
N LYS A 4 -2.66 24.91 4.08
CA LYS A 4 -1.40 24.32 4.56
C LYS A 4 -1.60 23.00 5.32
N GLN A 5 -2.60 22.93 6.19
CA GLN A 5 -2.93 21.72 6.96
C GLN A 5 -3.44 20.60 6.04
N LYS A 6 -4.20 20.96 4.99
CA LYS A 6 -4.69 20.02 3.98
C LYS A 6 -3.57 19.36 3.18
N LYS A 7 -2.60 20.16 2.70
CA LYS A 7 -1.42 19.63 2.00
C LYS A 7 -0.54 18.74 2.90
N ALA A 8 -0.37 19.11 4.17
CA ALA A 8 0.36 18.28 5.14
C ALA A 8 -0.32 16.92 5.32
N LEU A 9 -1.64 16.90 5.57
CA LEU A 9 -2.43 15.67 5.72
C LEU A 9 -2.34 14.77 4.48
N TYR A 10 -2.44 15.32 3.28
CA TYR A 10 -2.29 14.54 2.05
C TYR A 10 -0.88 13.95 1.89
N GLY A 11 0.15 14.65 2.35
CA GLY A 11 1.50 14.09 2.42
C GLY A 11 1.62 12.91 3.37
N GLU A 12 1.06 13.04 4.57
CA GLU A 12 1.07 11.98 5.58
C GLU A 12 0.29 10.74 5.10
N LEU A 13 -0.90 10.94 4.55
CA LEU A 13 -1.70 9.85 3.97
C LEU A 13 -0.97 9.19 2.80
N GLY A 14 -0.39 10.00 1.90
CA GLY A 14 0.38 9.51 0.76
C GLY A 14 1.57 8.62 1.18
N SER A 15 2.34 9.07 2.17
CA SER A 15 3.44 8.29 2.75
C SER A 15 2.93 7.00 3.39
N PHE A 16 1.91 7.11 4.24
CA PHE A 16 1.32 5.98 4.95
C PHE A 16 0.84 4.87 4.00
N PHE A 17 0.08 5.22 2.96
CA PHE A 17 -0.42 4.23 2.00
C PHE A 17 0.70 3.62 1.15
N THR A 18 1.74 4.40 0.83
CA THR A 18 2.92 3.90 0.12
C THR A 18 3.71 2.91 0.99
N ASP A 19 3.86 3.19 2.28
CA ASP A 19 4.54 2.29 3.21
C ASP A 19 3.73 1.02 3.45
N LEU A 20 2.41 1.13 3.55
CA LEU A 20 1.53 -0.04 3.64
C LEU A 20 1.67 -0.95 2.42
N ALA A 21 1.76 -0.38 1.20
CA ALA A 21 2.01 -1.16 -0.01
C ALA A 21 3.35 -1.92 0.07
N LYS A 22 4.43 -1.26 0.53
CA LYS A 22 5.74 -1.93 0.73
C LYS A 22 5.65 -3.08 1.73
N TYR A 23 4.98 -2.87 2.86
CA TYR A 23 4.84 -3.91 3.88
C TYR A 23 4.02 -5.09 3.41
N ILE A 24 2.98 -4.87 2.59
CA ILE A 24 2.22 -5.95 1.96
C ILE A 24 3.11 -6.73 1.00
N ILE A 25 3.91 -6.06 0.16
CA ILE A 25 4.89 -6.72 -0.73
C ILE A 25 5.83 -7.60 0.11
N THR A 26 6.40 -7.06 1.17
CA THR A 26 7.28 -7.81 2.08
C THR A 26 6.55 -9.01 2.69
N GLY A 27 5.32 -8.85 3.17
CA GLY A 27 4.51 -9.93 3.72
C GLY A 27 4.25 -11.04 2.71
N VAL A 28 3.93 -10.70 1.46
CA VAL A 28 3.75 -11.66 0.37
C VAL A 28 5.06 -12.38 0.06
N ILE A 29 6.19 -11.68 -0.04
CA ILE A 29 7.49 -12.30 -0.28
C ILE A 29 7.87 -13.25 0.87
N VAL A 30 7.73 -12.81 2.12
CA VAL A 30 7.98 -13.65 3.30
C VAL A 30 7.08 -14.87 3.29
N SER A 31 5.81 -14.72 2.89
CA SER A 31 4.88 -15.85 2.79
C SER A 31 5.36 -16.92 1.80
N THR A 32 6.08 -16.54 0.73
CA THR A 32 6.66 -17.52 -0.22
C THR A 32 7.75 -18.39 0.40
N LEU A 33 8.41 -17.91 1.46
CA LEU A 33 9.45 -18.64 2.16
C LEU A 33 8.86 -19.65 3.16
N LEU A 34 7.60 -19.45 3.55
CA LEU A 34 6.87 -20.33 4.45
C LEU A 34 6.17 -21.42 3.62
N LYS A 35 6.48 -22.68 3.90
CA LYS A 35 5.97 -23.83 3.13
C LYS A 35 4.54 -24.27 3.51
N ASP A 36 3.91 -23.60 4.46
CA ASP A 36 2.68 -24.06 5.11
C ASP A 36 1.37 -23.56 4.47
N PHE A 37 1.44 -22.83 3.35
CA PHE A 37 0.24 -22.20 2.78
C PHE A 37 -0.54 -23.05 1.79
N GLY A 38 -0.03 -24.21 1.35
CA GLY A 38 -0.76 -25.17 0.52
C GLY A 38 -1.62 -24.52 -0.57
N ASP A 39 -2.93 -24.78 -0.55
CA ASP A 39 -3.93 -24.26 -1.50
C ASP A 39 -4.14 -22.74 -1.41
N TYR A 40 -3.78 -22.10 -0.29
CA TYR A 40 -3.95 -20.65 -0.10
C TYR A 40 -2.86 -19.82 -0.78
N THR A 41 -1.78 -20.44 -1.26
CA THR A 41 -0.65 -19.75 -1.90
C THR A 41 -1.11 -18.83 -3.03
N ILE A 42 -2.00 -19.32 -3.90
CA ILE A 42 -2.55 -18.54 -5.02
C ILE A 42 -3.40 -17.36 -4.52
N THR A 43 -4.22 -17.60 -3.49
CA THR A 43 -5.05 -16.56 -2.87
C THR A 43 -4.18 -15.46 -2.25
N ILE A 44 -3.08 -15.81 -1.58
CA ILE A 44 -2.13 -14.85 -1.01
C ILE A 44 -1.50 -13.98 -2.11
N TYR A 45 -1.11 -14.56 -3.25
CA TYR A 45 -0.53 -13.79 -4.35
C TYR A 45 -1.53 -12.85 -5.00
N LEU A 46 -2.73 -13.34 -5.32
CA LEU A 46 -3.77 -12.52 -5.94
C LEU A 46 -4.22 -11.39 -5.02
N SER A 47 -4.51 -11.70 -3.76
CA SER A 47 -4.90 -10.69 -2.77
C SER A 47 -3.77 -9.68 -2.51
N GLY A 48 -2.53 -10.15 -2.46
CA GLY A 48 -1.34 -9.31 -2.33
C GLY A 48 -1.19 -8.32 -3.48
N ILE A 49 -1.27 -8.79 -4.73
CA ILE A 49 -1.17 -7.92 -5.93
C ILE A 49 -2.27 -6.87 -5.93
N ILE A 50 -3.53 -7.26 -5.67
CA ILE A 50 -4.66 -6.34 -5.63
C ILE A 50 -4.46 -5.29 -4.53
N ALA A 51 -4.08 -5.72 -3.32
CA ALA A 51 -3.89 -4.83 -2.20
C ALA A 51 -2.75 -3.82 -2.46
N VAL A 52 -1.63 -4.28 -3.03
CA VAL A 52 -0.51 -3.40 -3.42
C VAL A 52 -0.95 -2.37 -4.45
N ALA A 53 -1.67 -2.78 -5.50
CA ALA A 53 -2.16 -1.86 -6.53
C ALA A 53 -3.08 -0.79 -5.94
N VAL A 54 -4.00 -1.19 -5.05
CA VAL A 54 -4.92 -0.26 -4.38
C VAL A 54 -4.16 0.72 -3.48
N PHE A 55 -3.31 0.24 -2.58
CA PHE A 55 -2.63 1.10 -1.62
C PHE A 55 -1.58 1.99 -2.28
N LEU A 56 -0.82 1.47 -3.25
CA LEU A 56 0.11 2.30 -4.01
C LEU A 56 -0.65 3.36 -4.83
N GLY A 57 -1.74 2.99 -5.49
CA GLY A 57 -2.59 3.93 -6.25
C GLY A 57 -3.16 5.04 -5.36
N LEU A 58 -3.65 4.69 -4.17
CA LEU A 58 -4.10 5.67 -3.17
C LEU A 58 -2.95 6.56 -2.69
N GLY A 59 -1.80 5.99 -2.37
CA GLY A 59 -0.60 6.72 -1.94
C GLY A 59 -0.18 7.77 -2.96
N LEU A 60 -0.05 7.37 -4.23
CA LEU A 60 0.27 8.25 -5.35
C LEU A 60 -0.80 9.33 -5.56
N ARG A 61 -2.09 8.97 -5.43
CA ARG A 61 -3.19 9.94 -5.53
C ARG A 61 -3.10 11.02 -4.44
N PHE A 62 -2.81 10.64 -3.19
CA PHE A 62 -2.67 11.61 -2.10
C PHE A 62 -1.41 12.48 -2.25
N ILE A 63 -0.29 11.93 -2.73
CA ILE A 63 0.90 12.72 -3.06
C ILE A 63 0.57 13.76 -4.14
N LYS A 64 -0.15 13.38 -5.21
CA LYS A 64 -0.60 14.31 -6.23
C LYS A 64 -1.50 15.43 -5.66
N LEU A 65 -2.46 15.08 -4.81
CA LEU A 65 -3.35 16.04 -4.14
C LEU A 65 -2.62 17.00 -3.18
N LYS A 66 -1.46 16.62 -2.65
CA LYS A 66 -0.60 17.52 -1.87
C LYS A 66 0.05 18.58 -2.76
N GLU A 67 0.46 18.20 -3.97
CA GLU A 67 1.14 19.08 -4.93
C GLU A 67 0.19 20.14 -5.50
N GLU A 68 -1.06 19.75 -5.80
CA GLU A 68 -2.17 20.65 -6.18
C GLU A 68 -2.55 21.65 -5.06
#